data_AF-A0A2R4XLU0-F1
#
_entry.id   AF-A0A2R4XLU0-F1
#
_cell.length_a   1.000
_cell.length_b   1.000
_cell.length_c   1.000
_cell.angle_alpha   90.00
_cell.angle_beta   90.00
_cell.angle_gamma   90.00
#
_symmetry.space_group_name_H-M   'P 1'
#
loop_
_entity.id
_entity.type
_entity.pdbx_description
1 polymer ?
#
loop_
_entity_poly.entity_id
_entity_poly.type
_entity_poly.pdbx_seq_one_letter_code
_entity_poly.pdbx_strand_id
1 'polypeptide(L)'
;MCSAAQRNGANFSTQSILGYAIASDEPSPVLPDVPTIGEMGYPGINASTWNMVFTPANTSMPIVNKLNQAINEVLQEPETIERLKSLAINLSTESTVDESSAFLESEIQRWADIARTTGIKPNS
;
A
#
# COMPACT_ATOMS: atom_id res chain seq x y z
N MET A 1 -23.31 0.24 26.03
CA MET A 1 -24.21 0.57 24.90
C MET A 1 -23.46 0.29 23.61
N CYS A 2 -23.46 -0.95 23.13
CA CYS A 2 -22.99 -1.25 21.77
C CYS A 2 -24.14 -0.94 20.81
N SER A 3 -24.11 0.26 20.23
CA SER A 3 -25.05 0.59 19.16
C SER A 3 -24.56 -0.07 17.89
N ALA A 4 -25.21 -1.18 17.53
CA ALA A 4 -25.20 -1.76 16.21
C ALA A 4 -25.88 -0.79 15.21
N ALA A 5 -25.29 0.39 15.03
CA ALA A 5 -25.73 1.37 14.06
C ALA A 5 -25.24 0.93 12.67
N GLN A 6 -26.04 0.06 12.05
CA GLN A 6 -26.47 0.21 10.67
C GLN A 6 -25.40 0.72 9.68
N ARG A 7 -24.37 -0.08 9.38
CA ARG A 7 -23.51 0.17 8.21
C ARG A 7 -23.94 -0.75 7.07
N ASN A 8 -25.01 -0.34 6.40
CA ASN A 8 -25.28 -0.80 5.05
C ASN A 8 -24.35 -0.02 4.12
N GLY A 9 -23.28 -0.65 3.62
CA GLY A 9 -22.39 -0.01 2.65
C GLY A 9 -21.13 -0.80 2.34
N ALA A 10 -21.16 -1.53 1.23
CA ALA A 10 -20.08 -1.80 0.27
C ALA A 10 -20.04 -3.28 -0.19
N ASN A 11 -20.39 -3.47 -1.46
CA ASN A 11 -20.45 -4.75 -2.15
C ASN A 11 -19.04 -5.32 -2.40
N PHE A 12 -18.62 -6.33 -1.63
CA PHE A 12 -17.52 -7.24 -2.02
C PHE A 12 -18.01 -8.26 -3.06
N SER A 13 -18.60 -7.80 -4.18
CA SER A 13 -19.06 -8.55 -5.38
C SER A 13 -20.01 -9.77 -5.21
N THR A 14 -19.97 -10.54 -4.12
CA THR A 14 -20.71 -11.80 -3.93
C THR A 14 -21.34 -11.96 -2.52
N GLN A 15 -21.43 -10.91 -1.70
CA GLN A 15 -22.04 -10.94 -0.34
C GLN A 15 -21.35 -11.86 0.69
N SER A 16 -20.20 -12.46 0.37
CA SER A 16 -19.58 -13.46 1.26
C SER A 16 -18.70 -12.89 2.37
N ILE A 17 -18.29 -11.61 2.31
CA ILE A 17 -17.30 -11.02 3.23
C ILE A 17 -17.66 -9.56 3.56
N LEU A 18 -17.54 -9.18 4.83
CA LEU A 18 -17.70 -7.81 5.34
C LEU A 18 -16.33 -7.16 5.59
N GLY A 19 -16.09 -6.01 4.96
CA GLY A 19 -14.91 -5.18 5.23
C GLY A 19 -15.10 -4.36 6.51
N TYR A 20 -14.33 -4.65 7.56
CA TYR A 20 -14.49 -3.99 8.86
C TYR A 20 -13.63 -2.73 9.03
N ALA A 21 -12.42 -2.75 8.46
CA ALA A 21 -11.41 -1.72 8.65
C ALA A 21 -10.40 -1.72 7.50
N ILE A 22 -9.81 -0.55 7.22
CA ILE A 22 -8.67 -0.41 6.31
C ILE A 22 -7.40 -0.13 7.14
N ALA A 23 -6.35 -0.92 6.91
CA ALA A 23 -5.06 -0.80 7.61
C ALA A 23 -4.10 0.17 6.89
N SER A 24 -4.58 1.35 6.57
CA SER A 24 -3.82 2.45 5.94
C SER A 24 -4.07 3.74 6.71
N ASP A 25 -3.17 4.72 6.55
CA ASP A 25 -3.34 6.04 7.14
C ASP A 25 -4.49 6.82 6.47
N GLU A 26 -4.67 6.61 5.15
CA GLU A 26 -5.70 7.27 4.34
C GLU A 26 -6.84 6.31 3.99
N PRO A 27 -8.10 6.78 3.90
CA PRO A 27 -9.23 5.96 3.48
C PRO A 27 -9.10 5.53 2.02
N SER A 28 -9.72 4.39 1.67
CA SER A 28 -9.69 3.90 0.30
C SER A 28 -10.80 4.52 -0.55
N PRO A 29 -10.50 5.07 -1.74
CA PRO A 29 -11.52 5.63 -2.62
C PRO A 29 -12.48 4.57 -3.17
N VAL A 30 -12.09 3.29 -3.19
CA VAL A 30 -12.95 2.19 -3.66
C VAL A 30 -13.83 1.60 -2.55
N LEU A 31 -13.55 1.92 -1.29
CA LEU A 31 -14.31 1.48 -0.12
C LEU A 31 -14.58 2.67 0.82
N PRO A 32 -15.30 3.71 0.35
CA PRO A 32 -15.48 4.96 1.10
C PRO A 32 -16.25 4.80 2.41
N ASP A 33 -17.04 3.74 2.55
CA ASP A 33 -17.85 3.45 3.76
C ASP A 33 -17.07 2.67 4.84
N VAL A 34 -15.87 2.18 4.51
CA VAL A 34 -15.05 1.37 5.44
C VAL A 34 -14.02 2.30 6.10
N PRO A 35 -14.05 2.46 7.44
CA PRO A 35 -13.14 3.37 8.14
C PRO A 35 -11.70 2.84 8.17
N THR A 36 -10.74 3.74 8.32
CA THR A 36 -9.37 3.34 8.66
C THR A 36 -9.28 2.87 10.11
N ILE A 37 -8.27 2.06 10.43
CA ILE A 37 -8.00 1.65 11.82
C ILE A 37 -7.70 2.88 12.71
N GLY A 38 -7.06 3.91 12.14
CA GLY A 38 -6.81 5.18 12.82
C GLY A 38 -8.10 5.89 13.25
N GLU A 39 -9.09 5.96 12.38
CA GLU A 39 -10.42 6.55 12.67
C GLU A 39 -11.18 5.79 13.76
N MET A 40 -10.87 4.51 13.97
CA MET A 40 -11.45 3.70 15.04
C MET A 40 -10.73 3.82 16.39
N GLY A 41 -9.78 4.74 16.52
CA GLY A 41 -9.10 5.04 17.78
C GLY A 41 -7.77 4.34 17.98
N TYR A 42 -7.20 3.74 16.93
CA TYR A 42 -5.88 3.09 16.96
C TYR A 42 -4.92 3.76 15.95
N PRO A 43 -4.48 5.00 16.21
CA PRO A 43 -3.58 5.71 15.30
C PRO A 43 -2.23 4.98 15.17
N GLY A 44 -1.62 5.06 13.99
CA GLY A 44 -0.30 4.47 13.71
C GLY A 44 -0.32 3.00 13.29
N ILE A 45 -1.49 2.35 13.22
CA ILE A 45 -1.62 1.03 12.60
C ILE A 45 -1.73 1.20 11.09
N ASN A 46 -0.58 1.09 10.42
CA ASN A 46 -0.48 1.03 8.98
C ASN A 46 0.23 -0.26 8.54
N ALA A 47 -0.49 -1.06 7.77
CA ALA A 47 -0.03 -2.29 7.12
C ALA A 47 -0.34 -2.25 5.61
N SER A 48 -0.29 -1.06 5.02
CA SER A 48 -0.50 -0.86 3.58
C SER A 48 0.52 -1.69 2.80
N THR A 49 0.04 -2.35 1.75
CA THR A 49 0.90 -3.09 0.83
C THR A 49 1.45 -2.14 -0.23
N TRP A 50 2.71 -2.33 -0.59
CA TRP A 50 3.38 -1.58 -1.64
C TRP A 50 3.97 -2.52 -2.69
N ASN A 51 4.21 -1.99 -3.88
CA ASN A 51 4.87 -2.68 -4.98
C ASN A 51 6.10 -1.89 -5.39
N MET A 52 7.17 -2.59 -5.76
CA MET A 52 8.41 -1.98 -6.23
C MET A 52 9.01 -2.82 -7.35
N VAL A 53 9.59 -2.14 -8.34
CA VAL A 53 10.30 -2.78 -9.44
C VAL A 53 11.78 -2.86 -9.10
N PHE A 54 12.36 -4.05 -9.26
CA PHE A 54 13.76 -4.31 -9.00
C PHE A 54 14.51 -4.69 -10.28
N THR A 55 15.77 -4.30 -10.35
CA THR A 55 16.71 -4.75 -11.38
C THR A 55 17.76 -5.69 -10.77
N PRO A 56 18.45 -6.52 -11.57
CA PRO A 56 19.62 -7.26 -11.09
C PRO A 56 20.68 -6.34 -10.47
N ALA A 57 21.38 -6.83 -9.44
CA ALA A 57 22.31 -6.03 -8.64
C ALA A 57 23.42 -5.32 -9.43
N ASN A 58 23.84 -5.88 -10.57
CA ASN A 58 24.92 -5.34 -11.41
C ASN A 58 24.43 -4.53 -12.62
N THR A 59 23.16 -4.11 -12.62
CA THR A 59 22.62 -3.25 -13.68
C THR A 59 23.25 -1.87 -13.58
N SER A 60 23.74 -1.33 -14.70
CA SER A 60 24.40 -0.01 -14.67
C SER A 60 23.39 1.11 -14.41
N MET A 61 23.80 2.14 -13.66
CA MET A 61 22.94 3.27 -13.30
C MET A 61 22.26 3.96 -14.50
N PRO A 62 22.90 4.14 -15.66
CA PRO A 62 22.22 4.70 -16.83
C PRO A 62 21.00 3.87 -17.29
N ILE A 63 21.05 2.54 -17.16
CA ILE A 63 19.93 1.66 -17.49
C ILE A 63 18.84 1.76 -16.43
N VAL A 64 19.22 1.77 -15.14
CA VAL A 64 18.28 1.92 -14.03
C VAL A 64 17.52 3.23 -14.14
N ASN A 65 18.22 4.34 -14.40
CA ASN A 65 17.61 5.66 -14.56
C ASN A 65 16.65 5.71 -15.75
N LYS A 66 17.04 5.10 -16.88
CA LYS A 66 16.16 5.01 -18.06
C LYS A 66 14.89 4.21 -17.77
N LEU A 67 15.01 3.12 -17.02
CA LEU A 67 13.86 2.30 -16.62
C LEU A 67 12.95 3.07 -15.64
N ASN A 68 13.52 3.73 -14.63
CA ASN A 68 12.76 4.55 -13.68
C ASN A 68 11.98 5.66 -14.42
N GLN A 69 12.63 6.36 -15.35
CA GLN A 69 11.97 7.38 -16.15
C GLN A 69 10.80 6.80 -16.95
N ALA A 70 11.00 5.69 -17.67
CA ALA A 70 9.94 5.07 -18.45
C ALA A 70 8.76 4.58 -17.58
N ILE A 71 9.04 4.06 -16.38
CA ILE A 71 7.99 3.68 -15.41
C ILE A 71 7.21 4.92 -14.98
N ASN A 72 7.89 6.00 -14.61
CA ASN A 72 7.23 7.25 -14.19
C ASN A 72 6.36 7.83 -15.31
N GLU A 73 6.79 7.76 -16.56
CA GLU A 73 5.98 8.17 -17.72
C GLU A 73 4.70 7.32 -17.85
N VAL A 74 4.80 5.99 -17.77
CA VAL A 74 3.63 5.09 -17.87
C VAL A 74 2.66 5.26 -16.71
N LEU A 75 3.15 5.54 -15.50
CA LEU A 75 2.29 5.79 -14.33
C LEU A 75 1.49 7.09 -14.41
N GLN A 76 1.81 7.97 -15.36
CA GLN A 76 1.04 9.19 -15.65
C GLN A 76 -0.02 8.97 -16.75
N GLU A 77 -0.02 7.82 -17.43
CA GLU A 77 -1.00 7.53 -18.47
C GLU A 77 -2.39 7.30 -17.87
N PRO A 78 -3.46 7.96 -18.38
CA PRO A 78 -4.80 7.84 -17.81
C PRO A 78 -5.32 6.40 -17.72
N GLU A 79 -5.05 5.57 -18.72
CA GLU A 79 -5.48 4.17 -18.72
C GLU A 79 -4.80 3.38 -17.59
N THR A 80 -3.49 3.58 -17.40
CA THR A 80 -2.72 2.97 -16.31
C THR A 80 -3.25 3.43 -14.95
N ILE A 81 -3.50 4.72 -14.78
CA ILE A 81 -4.05 5.29 -13.56
C ILE A 81 -5.40 4.66 -13.22
N GLU A 82 -6.33 4.62 -14.18
CA GLU A 82 -7.66 4.05 -13.95
C GLU A 82 -7.60 2.54 -13.67
N ARG A 83 -6.70 1.82 -14.35
CA ARG A 83 -6.50 0.40 -14.07
C ARG A 83 -5.98 0.16 -12.66
N LEU A 84 -4.98 0.92 -12.20
CA LEU A 84 -4.40 0.75 -10.87
C LEU A 84 -5.36 1.18 -9.76
N LYS A 85 -6.13 2.26 -9.97
CA LYS A 85 -7.25 2.63 -9.09
C LYS A 85 -8.30 1.52 -8.98
N SER A 86 -8.65 0.86 -10.08
CA SER A 86 -9.60 -0.27 -10.06
C SER A 86 -9.12 -1.46 -9.22
N LEU A 87 -7.81 -1.55 -9.00
CA LEU A 87 -7.15 -2.56 -8.15
C LEU A 87 -6.89 -2.04 -6.72
N ALA A 88 -7.42 -0.86 -6.36
CA ALA A 88 -7.17 -0.19 -5.08
C ALA A 88 -5.69 0.11 -4.80
N ILE A 89 -4.87 0.26 -5.84
CA ILE A 89 -3.45 0.60 -5.72
C ILE A 89 -3.31 2.12 -5.71
N ASN A 90 -2.75 2.64 -4.63
CA ASN A 90 -2.35 4.05 -4.55
C ASN A 90 -1.06 4.25 -5.33
N LEU A 91 -1.07 5.23 -6.23
CA LEU A 91 0.08 5.54 -7.06
C LEU A 91 1.08 6.41 -6.30
N SER A 92 2.31 5.94 -6.23
CA SER A 92 3.47 6.80 -6.00
C SER A 92 3.97 7.25 -7.36
N THR A 93 3.55 8.43 -7.80
CA THR A 93 4.05 9.02 -9.04
C THR A 93 5.35 9.76 -8.76
N GLU A 94 6.29 9.73 -9.71
CA GLU A 94 7.50 10.57 -9.71
C GLU A 94 8.58 10.19 -8.69
N SER A 95 8.59 8.96 -8.18
CA SER A 95 9.65 8.51 -7.28
C SER A 95 10.99 8.39 -8.00
N THR A 96 12.02 9.00 -7.44
CA THR A 96 13.41 8.80 -7.85
C THR A 96 13.92 7.42 -7.41
N VAL A 97 15.04 6.97 -8.00
CA VAL A 97 15.70 5.70 -7.62
C VAL A 97 16.17 5.75 -6.16
N ASP A 98 16.67 6.90 -5.72
CA ASP A 98 17.16 7.10 -4.35
C ASP A 98 16.01 7.10 -3.34
N GLU A 99 14.90 7.77 -3.63
CA GLU A 99 13.70 7.74 -2.79
C GLU A 99 13.11 6.33 -2.70
N SER A 100 13.08 5.60 -3.80
CA SER A 100 12.63 4.20 -3.82
C SER A 100 13.52 3.33 -2.93
N SER A 101 14.84 3.54 -2.99
CA SER A 101 15.81 2.81 -2.16
C SER A 101 15.64 3.15 -0.68
N ALA A 102 15.50 4.44 -0.35
CA ALA A 102 15.28 4.90 1.02
C ALA A 102 13.96 4.37 1.61
N PHE A 103 12.89 4.32 0.80
CA PHE A 103 11.62 3.74 1.20
C PHE A 103 11.76 2.26 1.55
N LEU A 104 12.45 1.48 0.70
CA LEU A 104 12.71 0.07 0.96
C LEU A 104 13.47 -0.15 2.27
N GLU A 105 14.54 0.62 2.50
CA GLU A 105 15.31 0.56 3.74
C GLU A 105 14.43 0.87 4.96
N SER A 106 13.57 1.89 4.86
CA SER A 106 12.65 2.27 5.94
C SER A 106 11.64 1.16 6.26
N GLU A 107 11.11 0.49 5.23
CA GLU A 107 10.15 -0.60 5.40
C GLU A 107 10.81 -1.84 6.01
N ILE A 108 12.02 -2.19 5.56
CA ILE A 108 12.82 -3.27 6.16
C ILE A 108 13.03 -3.00 7.65
N GLN A 109 13.45 -1.78 8.01
CA GLN A 109 13.68 -1.42 9.40
C GLN A 109 12.40 -1.49 10.23
N ARG A 110 11.30 -0.88 9.74
CA ARG A 110 10.01 -0.86 10.42
C ARG A 110 9.49 -2.27 10.71
N TRP A 111 9.49 -3.14 9.70
CA TRP A 111 9.01 -4.50 9.86
C TRP A 111 9.95 -5.37 10.71
N ALA A 112 11.26 -5.16 10.65
CA ALA A 112 12.21 -5.83 11.54
C ALA A 112 11.95 -5.46 13.01
N ASP A 113 11.68 -4.19 13.31
CA ASP A 113 11.37 -3.74 14.66
C ASP A 113 10.02 -4.28 15.16
N ILE A 114 9.00 -4.30 14.30
CA ILE A 114 7.71 -4.94 14.61
C ILE A 114 7.91 -6.43 14.92
N ALA A 115 8.66 -7.17 14.10
CA ALA A 115 8.89 -8.60 14.31
C ALA A 115 9.63 -8.87 15.64
N ARG A 116 10.65 -8.06 15.97
CA ARG A 116 11.41 -8.17 17.23
C ARG A 116 10.52 -7.89 18.44
N THR A 117 9.71 -6.85 18.39
CA THR A 117 8.87 -6.41 19.52
C THR A 117 7.67 -7.34 19.76
N THR A 118 7.14 -7.95 18.70
CA THR A 118 5.98 -8.87 18.79
C THR A 118 6.37 -10.34 18.97
N GLY A 119 7.65 -10.68 18.82
CA GLY A 119 8.15 -12.05 18.94
C GLY A 119 7.80 -12.95 17.76
N ILE A 120 7.41 -12.37 16.62
CA ILE A 120 7.17 -13.11 15.36
C ILE A 120 8.48 -13.74 14.90
N LYS A 121 8.43 -15.04 14.56
CA LYS A 121 9.58 -15.78 14.03
C LYS A 121 9.27 -16.30 12.64
N PRO A 122 10.28 -16.44 11.76
CA PRO A 122 10.13 -17.20 10.53
C PRO A 122 9.60 -18.59 10.89
N ASN A 123 8.57 -19.03 10.17
CA ASN A 123 8.06 -20.38 10.32
C ASN A 123 9.04 -21.31 9.59
N SER A 124 10.01 -21.85 10.35
CA SER A 124 11.04 -22.79 9.89
C SER A 124 10.80 -24.18 10.45
#